data_AF-A0A2J0N2S2-F1
#
_entry.id   AF-A0A2J0N2S2-F1
#
_cell.length_a   1.000
_cell.length_b   1.000
_cell.length_c   1.000
_cell.angle_alpha   90.00
_cell.angle_beta   90.00
_cell.angle_gamma   90.00
#
_symmetry.space_group_name_H-M   'P 1'
#
loop_
_entity.id
_entity.type
_entity.pdbx_description
1 polymer ?
#
loop_
_entity_poly.entity_id
_entity_poly.type
_entity_poly.pdbx_seq_one_letter_code
_entity_poly.pdbx_strand_id
1 'polypeptide(L)'
;MQLKLIGLKIKMASKIKNIIIFTVIAVALILIYIFFIKPSPEEENLTSSTHFSTNDTALLDTENLDENSLIAKDFLSVLLNVTNIKLDDTIFSNKAFLSLHDSSILLVAPGDEGRLNPFAPIGFETHTTTPTTPTTPTTPTTPTTPTTPTTPTTPTTPTTPTTPTN
;
A
#
# COMPACT_ATOMS: atom_id res chain seq x y z
N MET A 1 -17.32 57.74 -18.75
CA MET A 1 -18.51 56.91 -18.43
C MET A 1 -18.74 57.02 -16.93
N GLN A 2 -19.80 57.70 -16.48
CA GLN A 2 -20.10 57.82 -15.05
C GLN A 2 -20.96 56.63 -14.59
N LEU A 3 -20.44 55.85 -13.64
CA LEU A 3 -21.13 54.69 -13.07
C LEU A 3 -22.08 55.18 -11.97
N LYS A 4 -23.38 55.20 -12.27
CA LYS A 4 -24.44 55.60 -11.35
C LYS A 4 -24.68 54.49 -10.34
N LEU A 5 -24.16 54.66 -9.12
CA LEU A 5 -24.35 53.72 -8.02
C LEU A 5 -25.80 53.82 -7.51
N ILE A 6 -26.59 52.79 -7.78
CA ILE A 6 -27.97 52.66 -7.31
C ILE A 6 -27.96 52.36 -5.81
N GLY A 7 -28.26 53.39 -5.01
CA GLY A 7 -28.52 53.25 -3.59
C GLY A 7 -29.90 52.65 -3.35
N LEU A 8 -29.97 51.33 -3.19
CA LEU A 8 -31.21 50.65 -2.79
C LEU A 8 -31.43 50.85 -1.29
N LYS A 9 -32.24 51.84 -0.91
CA LYS A 9 -32.59 52.10 0.49
C LYS A 9 -33.73 51.16 0.91
N ILE A 10 -33.41 49.97 1.43
CA ILE A 10 -34.43 49.01 1.90
C ILE A 10 -35.07 49.56 3.19
N LYS A 11 -36.34 49.95 3.11
CA LYS A 11 -37.17 50.33 4.26
C LYS A 11 -37.67 49.07 4.96
N MET A 12 -36.92 48.57 5.93
CA MET A 12 -37.26 47.34 6.66
C MET A 12 -38.23 47.61 7.82
N ALA A 13 -39.35 46.89 7.85
CA ALA A 13 -40.20 46.80 9.04
C ALA A 13 -39.42 46.12 10.18
N SER A 14 -39.63 46.53 11.43
CA SER A 14 -38.82 46.09 12.58
C SER A 14 -38.75 44.57 12.74
N LYS A 15 -39.79 43.85 12.32
CA LYS A 15 -39.84 42.38 12.31
C LYS A 15 -38.83 41.75 11.34
N ILE A 16 -38.66 42.35 10.15
CA ILE A 16 -37.69 41.88 9.14
C ILE A 16 -36.25 42.08 9.64
N LYS A 17 -35.97 43.18 10.36
CA LYS A 17 -34.63 43.42 10.93
C LYS A 17 -34.24 42.35 11.96
N ASN A 18 -35.17 41.96 12.81
CA ASN A 18 -34.94 40.90 13.79
C ASN A 18 -34.74 39.54 13.11
N ILE A 19 -35.50 39.24 12.04
CA ILE A 19 -35.29 38.04 11.23
C ILE A 19 -33.87 38.02 10.64
N ILE A 20 -33.40 39.11 10.06
CA ILE A 20 -32.07 39.17 9.43
C ILE A 20 -30.96 38.99 10.47
N ILE A 21 -31.10 39.60 11.65
CA ILE A 21 -30.17 39.40 12.77
C ILE A 21 -30.09 37.91 13.14
N PHE A 22 -31.23 37.23 13.27
CA PHE A 22 -31.27 35.81 13.59
C PHE A 22 -30.64 34.95 12.49
N THR A 23 -30.88 35.26 11.22
CA THR A 23 -30.29 34.53 10.10
C THR A 23 -28.77 34.67 10.07
N VAL A 24 -28.24 35.87 10.29
CA VAL A 24 -26.78 36.11 10.32
C VAL A 24 -26.13 35.36 11.49
N ILE A 25 -26.76 35.38 12.67
CA ILE A 25 -26.27 34.64 13.85
C ILE A 25 -26.28 33.13 13.59
N ALA A 26 -27.34 32.59 12.99
CA ALA A 26 -27.44 31.17 12.67
C ALA A 26 -26.34 30.72 11.69
N VAL A 27 -26.08 31.50 10.64
CA VAL A 27 -25.00 31.21 9.68
C VAL A 27 -23.63 31.27 10.37
N ALA A 28 -23.38 32.27 11.23
CA ALA A 28 -22.14 32.37 11.98
C ALA A 28 -21.90 31.16 12.90
N LEU A 29 -22.94 30.69 13.60
CA LEU A 29 -22.83 29.50 14.46
C LEU A 29 -22.55 28.22 13.66
N ILE A 30 -23.15 28.07 12.46
CA ILE A 30 -22.87 26.93 11.57
C ILE A 30 -21.40 26.96 11.12
N LEU A 31 -20.88 28.13 10.77
CA LEU A 31 -19.46 28.27 10.38
C LEU A 31 -18.53 27.94 11.55
N ILE A 32 -18.84 28.41 12.75
CA ILE A 32 -18.07 28.08 13.95
C ILE A 32 -18.09 26.57 14.20
N TYR A 33 -19.25 25.92 14.10
CA TYR A 33 -19.36 24.47 14.26
C TYR A 33 -18.51 23.71 13.23
N ILE A 34 -18.57 24.08 11.96
CA ILE A 34 -17.81 23.42 10.89
C ILE A 34 -16.29 23.63 11.06
N PHE A 35 -15.85 24.83 11.48
CA PHE A 35 -14.42 25.14 11.59
C PHE A 35 -13.77 24.70 12.90
N PHE A 36 -14.49 24.75 14.03
CA PHE A 36 -13.90 24.54 15.36
C PHE A 36 -14.34 23.25 16.05
N ILE A 37 -15.56 22.76 15.77
CA ILE A 37 -16.14 21.63 16.50
C ILE A 37 -16.22 20.36 15.65
N LYS A 38 -16.38 20.48 14.33
CA LYS A 38 -16.47 19.31 13.45
C LYS A 38 -15.12 18.57 13.47
N PRO A 39 -15.06 17.36 14.06
CA PRO A 39 -13.82 16.58 14.05
C PRO A 39 -13.46 16.28 12.60
N SER A 40 -12.17 16.39 12.27
CA SER A 40 -11.66 15.91 10.98
C SER A 40 -11.97 14.42 10.88
N PRO A 41 -12.40 13.91 9.70
CA PRO A 41 -12.50 12.47 9.51
C PRO A 41 -11.18 11.83 9.93
N GLU A 42 -11.26 10.90 10.87
CA GLU A 42 -10.10 10.14 11.34
C GLU A 42 -9.60 9.32 10.15
N GLU A 43 -8.46 9.72 9.59
CA GLU A 43 -7.70 8.89 8.67
C GLU A 43 -7.24 7.65 9.45
N GLU A 44 -7.50 6.46 8.93
CA GLU A 44 -7.15 5.19 9.57
C GLU A 44 -5.65 5.16 9.91
N ASN A 45 -5.36 5.26 11.21
CA ASN A 45 -3.98 5.25 11.69
C ASN A 45 -3.49 3.81 11.82
N LEU A 46 -2.29 3.54 11.29
CA LEU A 46 -1.66 2.22 11.38
C LEU A 46 -1.31 1.93 12.84
N THR A 47 -1.95 0.91 13.42
CA THR A 47 -1.60 0.43 14.76
C THR A 47 -0.59 -0.72 14.63
N SER A 48 0.64 -0.51 15.11
CA SER A 48 1.63 -1.58 15.20
C SER A 48 1.38 -2.42 16.45
N SER A 49 1.00 -3.68 16.28
CA SER A 49 1.02 -4.66 17.37
C SER A 49 2.44 -5.19 17.55
N THR A 50 3.08 -4.82 18.66
CA THR A 50 4.36 -5.40 19.05
C THR A 50 4.15 -6.87 19.44
N HIS A 51 4.40 -7.78 18.50
CA HIS A 51 4.55 -9.20 18.83
C HIS A 51 6.04 -9.46 19.11
N PHE A 52 6.41 -9.35 20.37
CA PHE A 52 7.74 -9.72 20.84
C PHE A 52 7.80 -11.25 20.92
N SER A 53 8.29 -11.91 19.86
CA SER A 53 8.62 -13.33 19.92
C SER A 53 9.91 -13.50 20.72
N THR A 54 9.76 -13.85 22.00
CA THR A 54 10.84 -14.26 22.90
C THR A 54 11.34 -15.66 22.54
N ASN A 55 12.05 -15.79 21.42
CA ASN A 55 12.68 -17.05 21.04
C ASN A 55 13.99 -16.79 20.30
N ASP A 56 15.01 -16.27 21.00
CA ASP A 56 16.33 -16.92 20.90
C ASP A 56 17.24 -16.53 22.06
N THR A 57 17.91 -17.54 22.60
CA THR A 57 18.92 -17.39 23.64
C THR A 57 20.28 -17.41 22.95
N ALA A 58 20.89 -16.25 22.75
CA ALA A 58 22.28 -16.19 22.32
C ALA A 58 23.01 -15.00 22.99
N LEU A 59 23.76 -15.37 24.04
CA LEU A 59 24.99 -14.75 24.53
C LEU A 59 24.94 -13.29 25.00
N LEU A 60 25.13 -13.13 26.32
CA LEU A 60 25.43 -11.87 26.98
C LEU A 60 26.78 -11.34 26.49
N ASP A 61 26.74 -10.38 25.57
CA ASP A 61 27.77 -9.36 25.44
C ASP A 61 27.23 -8.08 26.08
N THR A 62 27.50 -7.96 27.39
CA THR A 62 26.94 -6.92 28.28
C THR A 62 27.43 -5.50 27.96
N GLU A 63 28.31 -5.31 26.96
CA GLU A 63 28.80 -3.98 26.56
C GLU A 63 28.05 -3.38 25.35
N ASN A 64 27.21 -4.14 24.63
CA ASN A 64 26.60 -3.70 23.36
C ASN A 64 25.07 -3.62 23.41
N LEU A 65 24.46 -3.88 24.58
CA LEU A 65 23.00 -3.83 24.75
C LEU A 65 22.46 -2.39 24.73
N ASP A 66 23.24 -1.41 25.19
CA ASP A 66 22.84 0.00 25.22
C ASP A 66 22.86 0.64 23.84
N GLU A 67 23.86 0.32 23.01
CA GLU A 67 23.99 0.81 21.62
C GLU A 67 22.90 0.22 20.72
N ASN A 68 22.64 -1.09 20.82
CA ASN A 68 21.57 -1.73 20.06
C ASN A 68 20.17 -1.24 20.48
N SER A 69 19.99 -0.89 21.75
CA SER A 69 18.76 -0.28 22.26
C SER A 69 18.57 1.14 21.73
N LEU A 70 19.65 1.94 21.64
CA LEU A 70 19.64 3.27 21.01
C LEU A 70 19.32 3.19 19.52
N ILE A 71 19.99 2.31 18.77
CA ILE A 71 19.72 2.05 17.36
C ILE A 71 18.27 1.61 17.14
N ALA A 72 17.75 0.73 18.02
CA ALA A 72 16.37 0.25 17.92
C ALA A 72 15.35 1.36 18.21
N LYS A 73 15.64 2.28 19.15
CA LYS A 73 14.78 3.44 19.46
C LYS A 73 14.80 4.49 18.36
N ASP A 74 15.94 4.70 17.72
CA ASP A 74 16.06 5.60 16.57
C ASP A 74 15.35 5.01 15.35
N PHE A 75 15.52 3.72 15.06
CA PHE A 75 14.80 3.03 13.99
C PHE A 75 13.29 3.02 14.24
N LEU A 76 12.86 2.72 15.47
CA LEU A 76 11.45 2.76 15.83
C LEU A 76 10.89 4.19 15.68
N SER A 77 11.66 5.21 16.07
CA SER A 77 11.27 6.61 15.92
C SER A 77 11.17 7.00 14.44
N VAL A 78 12.11 6.58 13.60
CA VAL A 78 12.03 6.77 12.13
C VAL A 78 10.81 6.06 11.57
N LEU A 79 10.58 4.80 11.96
CA LEU A 79 9.45 4.00 11.49
C LEU A 79 8.10 4.59 11.92
N LEU A 80 8.04 5.15 13.15
CA LEU A 80 6.84 5.78 13.69
C LEU A 80 6.61 7.17 13.11
N ASN A 81 7.67 7.89 12.74
CA ASN A 81 7.59 9.19 12.07
C ASN A 81 7.20 9.07 10.60
N VAL A 82 7.32 7.87 10.03
CA VAL A 82 6.82 7.51 8.71
C VAL A 82 5.31 7.19 8.82
N THR A 83 4.52 8.23 9.08
CA THR A 83 3.05 8.15 9.23
C THR A 83 2.29 8.08 7.91
N ASN A 84 2.97 8.30 6.78
CA ASN A 84 2.33 8.38 5.47
C ASN A 84 3.30 7.97 4.35
N ILE A 85 3.54 6.66 4.20
CA ILE A 85 4.20 6.14 2.99
C ILE A 85 3.14 6.08 1.90
N LYS A 86 3.09 7.12 1.06
CA LYS A 86 2.39 7.05 -0.22
C LYS A 86 3.34 6.42 -1.22
N LEU A 87 2.97 5.24 -1.71
CA LEU A 87 3.65 4.69 -2.87
C LEU A 87 3.33 5.58 -4.07
N ASP A 88 4.35 6.02 -4.78
CA ASP A 88 4.17 6.76 -6.02
C ASP A 88 3.73 5.77 -7.10
N ASP A 89 2.44 5.80 -7.48
CA ASP A 89 1.87 4.90 -8.48
C ASP A 89 2.52 5.04 -9.88
N THR A 90 3.29 6.11 -10.12
CA THR A 90 4.09 6.24 -11.34
C THR A 90 5.18 5.18 -11.43
N ILE A 91 5.57 4.55 -10.31
CA ILE A 91 6.50 3.41 -10.31
C ILE A 91 6.00 2.25 -11.16
N PHE A 92 4.68 2.01 -11.20
CA PHE A 92 4.07 0.93 -11.98
C PHE A 92 4.07 1.23 -13.49
N SER A 93 4.19 2.51 -13.87
CA SER A 93 4.35 2.94 -15.26
C SER A 93 5.83 3.04 -15.68
N ASN A 94 6.76 2.88 -14.75
CA ASN A 94 8.19 2.98 -15.01
C ASN A 94 8.65 1.80 -15.87
N LYS A 95 9.44 2.07 -16.91
CA LYS A 95 10.03 1.05 -17.79
C LYS A 95 10.81 -0.03 -17.02
N ALA A 96 11.51 0.34 -15.95
CA ALA A 96 12.26 -0.60 -15.12
C ALA A 96 11.31 -1.60 -14.41
N PHE A 97 10.21 -1.10 -13.86
CA PHE A 97 9.17 -1.94 -13.23
C PHE A 97 8.47 -2.84 -14.27
N LEU A 98 8.14 -2.29 -15.43
CA LEU A 98 7.54 -3.06 -16.54
C LEU A 98 8.49 -4.12 -17.13
N SER A 99 9.80 -3.93 -16.98
CA SER A 99 10.82 -4.90 -17.40
C SER A 99 11.12 -5.98 -16.36
N LEU A 100 10.50 -5.90 -15.18
CA LEU A 100 10.68 -6.91 -14.14
C LEU A 100 9.96 -8.19 -14.57
N HIS A 101 10.72 -9.20 -14.93
CA HIS A 101 10.20 -10.53 -15.24
C HIS A 101 10.27 -11.41 -14.00
N ASP A 102 9.12 -11.88 -13.53
CA ASP A 102 9.07 -12.93 -12.53
C ASP A 102 9.74 -14.19 -13.09
N SER A 103 10.80 -14.64 -12.42
CA SER A 103 11.57 -15.81 -12.84
C SER A 103 11.08 -17.02 -12.05
N SER A 104 9.89 -17.50 -12.39
CA SER A 104 9.37 -18.75 -11.86
C SER A 104 10.12 -19.92 -12.51
N ILE A 105 11.12 -20.45 -11.80
CA ILE A 105 11.77 -21.73 -12.15
C ILE A 105 10.93 -22.86 -11.54
N LEU A 106 10.52 -23.82 -12.37
CA LEU A 106 10.03 -25.09 -11.87
C LEU A 106 11.19 -25.88 -11.26
N LEU A 107 11.23 -25.93 -9.94
CA LEU A 107 12.08 -26.85 -9.22
C LEU A 107 11.52 -28.26 -9.43
N VAL A 108 12.02 -28.94 -10.46
CA VAL A 108 11.89 -30.40 -10.51
C VAL A 108 12.89 -30.92 -9.50
N ALA A 109 12.44 -31.12 -8.27
CA ALA A 109 13.23 -31.84 -7.29
C ALA A 109 13.53 -33.23 -7.89
N PRO A 110 14.80 -33.56 -8.20
CA PRO A 110 15.14 -34.97 -8.35
C PRO A 110 14.78 -35.59 -7.00
N GLY A 111 13.91 -36.60 -6.98
CA GLY A 111 13.34 -37.20 -5.75
C GLY A 111 14.35 -37.82 -4.78
N ASP A 112 15.63 -37.50 -4.92
CA ASP A 112 16.75 -37.81 -4.04
C ASP A 112 17.09 -36.58 -3.15
N GLU A 113 16.07 -35.90 -2.64
CA GLU A 113 16.29 -34.80 -1.70
C GLU A 113 16.94 -35.32 -0.41
N GLY A 114 18.22 -34.99 -0.24
CA GLY A 114 18.91 -34.97 1.04
C GLY A 114 19.72 -36.21 1.39
N ARG A 115 20.82 -35.98 2.13
CA ARG A 115 21.48 -37.04 2.91
C ARG A 115 20.47 -37.56 3.94
N LEU A 116 20.54 -38.84 4.27
CA LEU A 116 19.80 -39.42 5.40
C LEU A 116 19.91 -38.51 6.62
N ASN A 117 18.77 -38.18 7.22
CA ASN A 117 18.71 -37.29 8.38
C ASN A 117 19.49 -37.91 9.56
N PRO A 118 20.64 -37.36 9.96
CA PRO A 118 21.46 -37.93 11.04
C PRO A 118 20.82 -37.73 12.43
N PHE A 119 19.71 -37.00 12.50
CA PHE A 119 18.93 -36.78 13.70
C PHE A 119 17.61 -37.59 13.72
N ALA A 120 17.39 -38.48 12.75
CA ALA A 120 16.25 -39.40 12.79
C ALA A 120 16.42 -40.42 13.94
N PRO A 121 15.37 -40.69 14.74
CA PRO A 121 15.41 -41.76 15.72
C PRO A 121 15.74 -43.10 15.07
N ILE A 122 16.75 -43.77 15.62
CA ILE A 122 17.14 -45.14 15.27
C ILE A 122 15.93 -46.08 15.29
N GLY A 123 15.68 -46.80 14.20
CA GLY A 123 14.57 -47.74 14.06
C GLY A 123 13.41 -47.30 13.14
N PHE A 124 13.50 -46.11 12.50
CA PHE A 124 12.58 -45.66 11.46
C PHE A 124 13.18 -45.75 10.04
N GLU A 125 13.98 -46.79 9.78
CA GLU A 125 14.57 -47.05 8.45
C GLU A 125 13.48 -47.54 7.48
N THR A 126 12.68 -46.63 6.90
CA THR A 126 11.77 -47.03 5.81
C THR A 126 12.56 -47.16 4.51
N HIS A 127 12.91 -48.41 4.20
CA HIS A 127 13.14 -48.96 2.87
C HIS A 127 14.35 -48.46 2.07
N THR A 128 15.28 -49.40 1.90
CA THR A 128 16.23 -49.56 0.79
C THR A 128 15.79 -48.89 -0.50
N THR A 129 16.32 -47.69 -0.78
CA THR A 129 16.48 -47.21 -2.14
C THR A 129 17.86 -47.66 -2.62
N THR A 130 17.89 -48.66 -3.50
CA THR A 130 19.08 -48.95 -4.29
C THR A 130 19.47 -47.66 -5.01
N PRO A 131 20.74 -47.21 -4.96
CA PRO A 131 21.15 -46.00 -5.64
C PRO A 131 20.86 -46.16 -7.14
N THR A 132 19.88 -45.41 -7.63
CA THR A 132 19.65 -45.30 -9.06
C THR A 132 20.85 -44.58 -9.68
N THR A 133 21.42 -45.18 -10.72
CA THR A 133 22.48 -44.55 -11.50
C THR A 133 22.02 -43.17 -11.93
N PRO A 134 22.83 -42.11 -11.75
CA PRO A 134 22.43 -40.77 -12.14
C PRO A 134 22.05 -40.77 -13.62
N THR A 135 20.84 -40.34 -13.91
CA THR A 135 20.41 -40.13 -15.30
C THR A 135 21.23 -38.99 -15.88
N THR A 136 21.73 -39.18 -17.11
CA THR A 136 22.43 -38.13 -17.83
C THR A 136 21.56 -36.87 -17.86
N PRO A 137 22.08 -35.69 -17.46
CA PRO A 137 21.30 -34.47 -17.50
C PRO A 137 20.74 -34.27 -18.91
N THR A 138 19.43 -34.06 -18.99
CA THR A 138 18.79 -33.70 -20.25
C THR A 138 19.31 -32.34 -20.68
N THR A 139 19.66 -32.22 -21.97
CA THR A 139 20.12 -30.96 -22.53
C THR A 139 19.03 -29.90 -22.31
N PRO A 140 19.35 -28.73 -21.73
CA PRO A 140 18.38 -27.67 -21.55
C PRO A 140 17.76 -27.33 -22.91
N THR A 141 16.42 -27.31 -22.96
CA THR A 141 15.70 -26.89 -24.15
C THR A 141 16.04 -25.43 -24.44
N THR A 142 16.33 -25.13 -25.69
CA THR A 142 16.61 -23.75 -26.11
C THR A 142 15.39 -22.88 -25.80
N PRO A 143 15.57 -21.75 -25.08
CA PRO A 143 14.46 -20.84 -24.81
C PRO A 143 13.82 -20.41 -26.13
N THR A 144 12.50 -20.49 -26.20
CA THR A 144 11.75 -20.01 -27.35
C THR A 144 11.92 -18.50 -27.46
N THR A 145 12.12 -18.00 -28.69
CA THR A 145 12.22 -16.57 -28.94
C THR A 145 10.92 -15.90 -28.51
N PRO A 146 10.95 -14.85 -27.66
CA PRO A 146 9.75 -14.14 -27.26
C PRO A 146 9.05 -13.57 -28.49
N THR A 147 7.73 -13.77 -28.56
CA THR A 147 6.89 -13.20 -29.62
C THR A 147 6.88 -11.68 -29.49
N THR A 148 6.96 -10.98 -30.63
CA THR A 148 6.89 -9.52 -30.67
C THR A 148 5.52 -9.07 -30.13
N PRO A 149 5.47 -8.13 -29.17
CA PRO A 149 4.21 -7.57 -28.68
C PRO A 149 3.40 -6.98 -29.84
N THR A 150 2.13 -7.32 -29.93
CA THR A 150 1.21 -6.69 -30.89
C THR A 150 0.98 -5.23 -30.48
N THR A 151 0.97 -4.34 -31.46
CA THR A 151 0.69 -2.92 -31.23
C THR A 151 -0.72 -2.76 -30.65
N PRO A 152 -0.89 -2.05 -29.51
CA PRO A 152 -2.21 -1.81 -28.93
C PRO A 152 -3.08 -1.03 -29.91
N THR A 153 -4.33 -1.48 -30.10
CA THR A 153 -5.33 -0.80 -30.91
C THR A 153 -5.76 0.50 -30.24
N THR A 154 -5.79 1.60 -30.99
CA THR A 154 -6.26 2.90 -30.50
C THR A 154 -7.71 2.80 -29.99
N PRO A 155 -8.02 3.29 -28.78
CA PRO A 155 -9.39 3.33 -28.27
C PRO A 155 -10.30 4.14 -29.19
N THR A 156 -11.48 3.60 -29.50
CA THR A 156 -12.52 4.34 -30.23
C THR A 156 -13.13 5.40 -29.32
N THR A 157 -13.34 6.60 -29.86
CA THR A 157 -13.97 7.71 -29.13
C THR A 157 -15.41 7.34 -28.75
N PRO A 158 -15.81 7.49 -27.47
CA PRO A 158 -17.18 7.21 -27.05
C PRO A 158 -18.16 8.13 -27.77
N THR A 159 -19.22 7.55 -28.35
CA THR A 159 -20.32 8.30 -28.96
C THR A 159 -21.20 8.94 -27.89
N THR A 160 -21.47 10.24 -28.03
CA THR A 160 -22.36 11.00 -27.14
C THR A 160 -23.78 10.39 -27.12
N PRO A 161 -24.38 10.14 -25.94
CA PRO A 161 -25.76 9.69 -25.84
C PRO A 161 -26.73 10.73 -26.41
N THR A 162 -27.62 10.33 -27.32
CA THR A 162 -28.74 11.16 -27.78
C THR A 162 -29.82 11.21 -26.71
N THR A 163 -30.25 12.42 -26.34
CA THR A 163 -31.38 12.64 -25.42
C THR A 163 -32.69 12.13 -26.04
N PRO A 164 -33.48 11.31 -25.33
CA PRO A 164 -34.80 10.91 -25.81
C PRO A 164 -35.80 12.07 -25.72
N THR A 165 -36.49 12.35 -26.81
CA THR A 165 -37.61 13.30 -26.87
C THR A 165 -38.85 12.64 -26.25
N ASN A 166 -39.45 13.27 -25.25
CA ASN A 166 -40.79 12.96 -24.75
C ASN A 166 -41.71 14.14 -25.08
#